data_AF-A0A0D2I6D9-F1
#
_entry.id   AF-A0A0D2I6D9-F1
#
_cell.length_a   1.000
_cell.length_b   1.000
_cell.length_c   1.000
_cell.angle_alpha   90.00
_cell.angle_beta   90.00
_cell.angle_gamma   90.00
#
_symmetry.space_group_name_H-M   'P 1'
#
loop_
_entity.id
_entity.type
_entity.pdbx_description
1 polymer ?
#
loop_
_entity_poly.entity_id
_entity_poly.type
_entity_poly.pdbx_seq_one_letter_code
_entity_poly.pdbx_strand_id
1 'polypeptide(L)'
;MSKPPEEAREEKPLITPANQGLPDLFKTFKRFSTKEWLETLLQDPSDFKNLKVNSITWIKALASPFSHEFIQFIVEDSVSRQQTRIAAGREETGDWVLVGWNWASGDTPSDHYKLPLPLLSVTFDDPNKKPDLRALAYVLSATTEKHPAYKFRREMCWWYAETVLEVMHEQFGGKVKEWEWSRYRYSFIVKTSFIRRRALTKHAESFKRQLAEEMSY
;
A
#
# COMPACT_ATOMS: atom_id res chain seq x y z
N MET A 1 -44.34 -46.82 -5.01
CA MET A 1 -43.62 -45.72 -5.68
C MET A 1 -43.09 -44.80 -4.61
N SER A 2 -41.79 -44.92 -4.30
CA SER A 2 -41.13 -44.14 -3.24
C SER A 2 -40.13 -43.20 -3.92
N LYS A 3 -40.26 -41.89 -3.64
CA LYS A 3 -39.37 -40.85 -4.16
C LYS A 3 -37.98 -41.03 -3.54
N PRO A 4 -36.86 -40.89 -4.28
CA PRO A 4 -35.54 -40.94 -3.68
C PRO A 4 -35.30 -39.69 -2.81
N PRO A 5 -34.45 -39.76 -1.78
CA PRO A 5 -34.06 -38.58 -1.02
C PRO A 5 -33.20 -37.67 -1.90
N GLU A 6 -33.62 -36.43 -1.99
CA GLU A 6 -32.88 -35.35 -2.64
C GLU A 6 -31.65 -35.05 -1.76
N GLU A 7 -30.47 -35.47 -2.23
CA GLU A 7 -29.19 -35.11 -1.60
C GLU A 7 -29.10 -33.59 -1.52
N ALA A 8 -29.09 -33.07 -0.29
CA ALA A 8 -28.76 -31.69 -0.01
C ALA A 8 -27.33 -31.45 -0.52
N ARG A 9 -27.24 -30.83 -1.71
CA ARG A 9 -25.97 -30.30 -2.22
C ARG A 9 -25.55 -29.21 -1.24
N GLU A 10 -24.51 -29.48 -0.46
CA GLU A 10 -23.79 -28.45 0.26
C GLU A 10 -23.38 -27.37 -0.73
N GLU A 11 -24.03 -26.21 -0.63
CA GLU A 11 -23.60 -25.00 -1.30
C GLU A 11 -22.23 -24.63 -0.74
N LYS A 12 -21.17 -25.05 -1.44
CA LYS A 12 -19.83 -24.50 -1.23
C LYS A 12 -19.95 -22.98 -1.36
N PRO A 13 -19.57 -22.19 -0.34
CA PRO A 13 -19.55 -20.74 -0.46
C PRO A 13 -18.64 -20.37 -1.62
N LEU A 14 -19.25 -19.94 -2.73
CA LEU A 14 -18.58 -19.24 -3.80
C LEU A 14 -18.21 -17.88 -3.24
N ILE A 15 -16.93 -17.73 -2.88
CA ILE A 15 -16.12 -16.54 -2.57
C ILE A 15 -15.28 -16.89 -1.35
N THR A 16 -14.08 -17.44 -1.59
CA THR A 16 -13.04 -17.52 -0.56
C THR A 16 -12.67 -16.09 -0.18
N PRO A 17 -12.82 -15.66 1.09
CA PRO A 17 -12.36 -14.34 1.49
C PRO A 17 -10.85 -14.24 1.32
N ALA A 18 -10.41 -13.21 0.62
CA ALA A 18 -9.01 -12.80 0.59
C ALA A 18 -8.48 -12.68 2.03
N ASN A 19 -7.24 -13.10 2.29
CA ASN A 19 -6.54 -12.86 3.56
C ASN A 19 -7.14 -13.54 4.81
N GLN A 20 -7.57 -14.81 4.73
CA GLN A 20 -8.25 -15.50 5.85
C GLN A 20 -7.46 -15.51 7.18
N GLY A 21 -6.12 -15.51 7.14
CA GLY A 21 -5.26 -15.53 8.32
C GLY A 21 -4.86 -14.13 8.82
N LEU A 22 -5.32 -13.07 8.17
CA LEU A 22 -5.10 -11.69 8.62
C LEU A 22 -6.32 -11.13 9.37
N PRO A 23 -6.13 -10.11 10.21
CA PRO A 23 -7.23 -9.43 10.89
C PRO A 23 -8.33 -8.95 9.94
N ASP A 24 -9.58 -8.92 10.42
CA ASP A 24 -10.77 -8.55 9.63
C ASP A 24 -10.64 -7.22 8.88
N LEU A 25 -9.84 -6.31 9.44
CA LEU A 25 -9.46 -5.03 8.87
C LEU A 25 -8.86 -5.12 7.45
N PHE A 26 -8.22 -6.24 7.10
CA PHE A 26 -7.59 -6.49 5.80
C PHE A 26 -8.43 -7.34 4.84
N LYS A 27 -9.63 -7.77 5.25
CA LYS A 27 -10.48 -8.63 4.42
C LYS A 27 -11.34 -7.85 3.43
N THR A 28 -11.65 -6.59 3.76
CA THR A 28 -12.45 -5.70 2.90
C THR A 28 -11.80 -4.34 2.76
N PHE A 29 -12.02 -3.71 1.61
CA PHE A 29 -11.47 -2.39 1.33
C PHE A 29 -11.97 -1.36 2.35
N LYS A 30 -11.04 -0.67 3.00
CA LYS A 30 -11.32 0.44 3.90
C LYS A 30 -10.32 1.57 3.68
N ARG A 31 -10.79 2.79 3.93
CA ARG A 31 -10.02 4.03 3.87
C ARG A 31 -10.14 4.73 5.22
N PHE A 32 -9.01 5.09 5.81
CA PHE A 32 -8.90 5.78 7.10
C PHE A 32 -8.13 7.07 6.92
N SER A 33 -8.43 8.10 7.71
CA SER A 33 -7.41 9.12 7.99
C SER A 33 -6.24 8.50 8.76
N THR A 34 -5.05 9.11 8.72
CA THR A 34 -3.88 8.59 9.45
C THR A 34 -4.11 8.51 10.96
N LYS A 35 -4.91 9.43 11.51
CA LYS A 35 -5.27 9.44 12.93
C LYS A 35 -6.23 8.32 13.29
N GLU A 36 -7.32 8.15 12.54
CA GLU A 36 -8.27 7.04 12.74
C GLU A 36 -7.59 5.68 12.58
N TRP A 37 -6.64 5.58 11.66
CA TRP A 37 -5.83 4.37 11.48
C TRP A 37 -5.01 4.05 12.74
N LEU A 38 -4.29 5.03 13.29
CA LEU A 38 -3.55 4.87 14.53
C LEU A 38 -4.47 4.49 15.70
N GLU A 39 -5.60 5.19 15.87
CA GLU A 39 -6.58 4.90 16.91
C GLU A 39 -7.12 3.47 16.82
N THR A 40 -7.43 3.00 15.60
CA THR A 40 -7.90 1.62 15.35
C THR A 40 -6.86 0.60 15.81
N LEU A 41 -5.58 0.79 15.51
CA LEU A 41 -4.52 -0.15 15.91
C LEU A 41 -4.19 -0.11 17.41
N LEU A 42 -4.51 0.99 18.09
CA LEU A 42 -4.31 1.15 19.53
C LEU A 42 -5.46 0.55 20.35
N GLN A 43 -6.67 0.46 19.79
CA GLN A 43 -7.82 -0.16 20.44
C GLN A 43 -7.64 -1.69 20.60
N ASP A 44 -7.20 -2.38 19.56
CA ASP A 44 -7.05 -3.84 19.54
C ASP A 44 -5.60 -4.28 19.29
N PRO A 45 -4.66 -3.99 20.20
CA PRO A 45 -3.24 -4.19 19.96
C PRO A 45 -2.83 -5.66 19.80
N SER A 46 -3.63 -6.59 20.34
CA SER A 46 -3.39 -8.03 20.25
C SER A 46 -3.49 -8.57 18.83
N ASP A 47 -4.37 -7.99 18.02
CA ASP A 47 -4.75 -8.52 16.71
C ASP A 47 -3.68 -8.22 15.66
N PHE A 48 -2.87 -7.19 15.91
CA PHE A 48 -1.84 -6.71 15.00
C PHE A 48 -0.42 -7.04 15.48
N LYS A 49 -0.26 -7.69 16.64
CA LYS A 49 1.06 -7.88 17.30
C LYS A 49 2.08 -8.64 16.45
N ASN A 50 1.61 -9.53 15.58
CA ASN A 50 2.45 -10.37 14.73
C ASN A 50 2.72 -9.74 13.35
N LEU A 51 2.07 -8.62 13.02
CA LEU A 51 2.18 -7.97 11.72
C LEU A 51 3.44 -7.10 11.65
N LYS A 52 4.30 -7.42 10.70
CA LYS A 52 5.57 -6.75 10.46
C LYS A 52 5.62 -6.16 9.06
N VAL A 53 6.21 -4.98 8.93
CA VAL A 53 6.41 -4.31 7.64
C VAL A 53 7.69 -4.88 7.00
N ASN A 54 7.54 -5.61 5.91
CA ASN A 54 8.65 -6.22 5.19
C ASN A 54 9.33 -5.23 4.25
N SER A 55 8.56 -4.40 3.58
CA SER A 55 9.09 -3.38 2.69
C SER A 55 8.15 -2.20 2.56
N ILE A 56 8.73 -1.11 2.11
CA ILE A 56 8.07 0.14 1.74
C ILE A 56 8.49 0.47 0.31
N THR A 57 7.56 0.92 -0.52
CA THR A 57 7.83 1.39 -1.87
C THR A 57 7.12 2.71 -2.10
N TRP A 58 7.89 3.73 -2.47
CA TRP A 58 7.37 4.99 -2.96
C TRP A 58 7.03 4.84 -4.43
N ILE A 59 5.79 5.14 -4.79
CA ILE A 59 5.20 4.92 -6.10
C ILE A 59 4.69 6.23 -6.69
N LYS A 60 4.82 6.38 -8.00
CA LYS A 60 4.11 7.39 -8.79
C LYS A 60 2.99 6.76 -9.61
N ALA A 61 1.78 7.27 -9.51
CA ALA A 61 0.67 6.89 -10.36
C ALA A 61 0.72 7.66 -11.69
N LEU A 62 1.07 6.97 -12.79
CA LEU A 62 1.25 7.61 -14.09
C LEU A 62 -0.06 8.03 -14.76
N ALA A 63 -1.17 7.40 -14.39
CA ALA A 63 -2.50 7.74 -14.90
C ALA A 63 -3.16 8.89 -14.12
N SER A 64 -2.64 9.23 -12.95
CA SER A 64 -3.18 10.32 -12.13
C SER A 64 -2.97 11.69 -12.80
N PRO A 65 -3.98 12.57 -12.80
CA PRO A 65 -3.78 13.99 -13.05
C PRO A 65 -2.69 14.52 -12.12
N PHE A 66 -1.67 15.18 -12.66
CA PHE A 66 -0.49 15.65 -11.92
C PHE A 66 0.48 14.57 -11.40
N SER A 67 0.30 13.31 -11.79
CA SER A 67 1.22 12.21 -11.45
C SER A 67 1.42 12.03 -9.94
N HIS A 68 0.31 11.86 -9.22
CA HIS A 68 0.25 11.63 -7.78
C HIS A 68 1.31 10.62 -7.30
N GLU A 69 1.87 10.88 -6.13
CA GLU A 69 2.89 10.06 -5.50
C GLU A 69 2.41 9.58 -4.13
N PHE A 70 2.54 8.28 -3.88
CA PHE A 70 2.05 7.63 -2.67
C PHE A 70 3.03 6.55 -2.22
N ILE A 71 2.81 5.97 -1.05
CA ILE A 71 3.60 4.86 -0.53
C ILE A 71 2.75 3.61 -0.45
N GLN A 72 3.37 2.48 -0.77
CA GLN A 72 2.84 1.15 -0.48
C GLN A 72 3.75 0.43 0.52
N PHE A 73 3.15 -0.37 1.40
CA PHE A 73 3.83 -1.21 2.37
C PHE A 73 3.44 -2.66 2.13
N ILE A 74 4.43 -3.57 2.17
CA ILE A 74 4.16 -5.01 2.30
C ILE A 74 4.19 -5.33 3.79
N VAL A 75 3.08 -5.83 4.30
CA VAL A 75 2.93 -6.25 5.70
C VAL A 75 2.75 -7.76 5.71
N GLU A 76 3.44 -8.44 6.61
CA GLU A 76 3.41 -9.88 6.76
C GLU A 76 3.06 -10.25 8.20
N ASP A 77 2.16 -11.21 8.37
CA ASP A 77 2.00 -11.89 9.65
C ASP A 77 3.18 -12.85 9.85
N SER A 78 3.98 -12.58 10.88
CA SER A 78 5.13 -13.41 11.23
C SER A 78 4.76 -14.86 11.61
N VAL A 79 3.51 -15.13 11.99
CA VAL A 79 3.03 -16.49 12.33
C VAL A 79 2.53 -17.23 11.09
N SER A 80 1.50 -16.71 10.41
CA SER A 80 0.92 -17.40 9.24
C SER A 80 1.72 -17.22 7.95
N ARG A 81 2.70 -16.30 7.93
CA ARG A 81 3.46 -15.87 6.74
C ARG A 81 2.59 -15.21 5.67
N GLN A 82 1.31 -14.98 5.94
CA GLN A 82 0.42 -14.30 5.01
C GLN A 82 0.80 -12.83 4.88
N GLN A 83 0.74 -12.33 3.65
CA GLN A 83 1.06 -10.96 3.34
C GLN A 83 -0.20 -10.16 2.98
N THR A 84 -0.15 -8.86 3.22
CA THR A 84 -1.08 -7.88 2.71
C THR A 84 -0.33 -6.62 2.30
N ARG A 85 -1.03 -5.75 1.59
CA ARG A 85 -0.50 -4.47 1.17
C ARG A 85 -1.37 -3.34 1.69
N ILE A 86 -0.68 -2.33 2.19
CA ILE A 86 -1.27 -1.07 2.66
C ILE A 86 -0.78 0.01 1.72
N ALA A 87 -1.64 0.94 1.33
CA ALA A 87 -1.21 2.18 0.68
C ALA A 87 -1.47 3.37 1.60
N ALA A 88 -0.60 4.37 1.56
CA ALA A 88 -0.83 5.65 2.20
C ALA A 88 -0.41 6.79 1.27
N GLY A 89 -1.17 7.88 1.28
CA GLY A 89 -0.90 9.02 0.40
C GLY A 89 -1.58 10.29 0.87
N ARG A 90 -0.99 11.42 0.50
CA ARG A 90 -1.51 12.76 0.75
C ARG A 90 -2.30 13.28 -0.44
N GLU A 91 -3.57 13.54 -0.23
CA GLU A 91 -4.52 14.11 -1.19
C GLU A 91 -5.00 15.51 -0.72
N GLU A 92 -5.71 16.23 -1.58
CA GLU A 92 -6.22 17.58 -1.26
C GLU A 92 -7.15 17.59 -0.03
N THR A 93 -7.84 16.48 0.20
CA THR A 93 -8.79 16.30 1.30
C THR A 93 -8.18 15.71 2.57
N GLY A 94 -6.89 15.37 2.57
CA GLY A 94 -6.19 14.83 3.74
C GLY A 94 -5.21 13.72 3.40
N ASP A 95 -4.65 13.12 4.46
CA ASP A 95 -3.72 12.00 4.37
C ASP A 95 -4.47 10.71 4.71
N TRP A 96 -4.39 9.73 3.80
CA TRP A 96 -5.25 8.56 3.82
C TRP A 96 -4.45 7.27 3.87
N VAL A 97 -4.97 6.29 4.60
CA VAL A 97 -4.47 4.90 4.68
C VAL A 97 -5.52 3.98 4.07
N LEU A 98 -5.12 3.17 3.11
CA LEU A 98 -5.96 2.25 2.35
C LEU A 98 -5.53 0.82 2.66
N VAL A 99 -6.48 0.01 3.11
CA VAL A 99 -6.27 -1.40 3.51
C VAL A 99 -7.33 -2.29 2.88
N GLY A 100 -7.08 -3.61 2.85
CA GLY A 100 -8.01 -4.61 2.32
C GLY A 100 -8.35 -4.44 0.83
N TRP A 101 -7.53 -3.69 0.11
CA TRP A 101 -7.59 -3.61 -1.34
C TRP A 101 -7.11 -4.95 -1.93
N ASN A 102 -7.92 -5.56 -2.79
CA ASN A 102 -7.50 -6.66 -3.66
C ASN A 102 -6.54 -6.16 -4.75
N TRP A 103 -5.23 -6.21 -4.47
CA TRP A 103 -4.20 -5.80 -5.42
C TRP A 103 -4.08 -6.73 -6.63
N ALA A 104 -4.60 -7.97 -6.54
CA ALA A 104 -4.50 -8.98 -7.58
C ALA A 104 -5.52 -8.78 -8.71
N SER A 105 -6.67 -8.15 -8.44
CA SER A 105 -7.61 -7.80 -9.53
C SER A 105 -7.01 -6.75 -10.48
N GLY A 106 -6.06 -5.95 -9.98
CA GLY A 106 -5.51 -4.82 -10.71
C GLY A 106 -6.48 -3.64 -10.85
N ASP A 107 -7.67 -3.71 -10.26
CA ASP A 107 -8.56 -2.57 -10.12
C ASP A 107 -8.01 -1.64 -9.05
N THR A 108 -8.27 -0.34 -9.19
CA THR A 108 -7.76 0.69 -8.28
C THR A 108 -8.91 1.51 -7.71
N PRO A 109 -8.88 1.91 -6.43
CA PRO A 109 -9.92 2.74 -5.82
C PRO A 109 -10.14 4.09 -6.52
N SER A 110 -9.10 4.63 -7.15
CA SER A 110 -9.16 5.83 -7.97
C SER A 110 -7.95 5.92 -8.92
N ASP A 111 -7.95 6.91 -9.82
CA ASP A 111 -6.83 7.17 -10.72
C ASP A 111 -5.53 7.58 -9.98
N HIS A 112 -5.61 7.98 -8.70
CA HIS A 112 -4.44 8.26 -7.85
C HIS A 112 -3.54 7.05 -7.59
N TYR A 113 -4.01 5.85 -7.90
CA TYR A 113 -3.27 4.61 -7.69
C TYR A 113 -3.04 3.81 -8.99
N LYS A 114 -3.44 4.37 -10.14
CA LYS A 114 -3.44 3.68 -11.43
C LYS A 114 -2.12 3.86 -12.17
N LEU A 115 -1.68 2.77 -12.81
CA LEU A 115 -0.35 2.63 -13.42
C LEU A 115 0.78 2.98 -12.42
N PRO A 116 0.94 2.16 -11.37
CA PRO A 116 1.94 2.39 -10.33
C PRO A 116 3.36 2.19 -10.90
N LEU A 117 4.19 3.23 -10.81
CA LEU A 117 5.60 3.22 -11.18
C LEU A 117 6.46 3.33 -9.90
N PRO A 118 7.19 2.28 -9.49
CA PRO A 118 7.94 2.29 -8.22
C PRO A 118 9.21 3.14 -8.34
N LEU A 119 9.47 4.05 -7.42
CA LEU A 119 10.57 5.02 -7.49
C LEU A 119 11.74 4.61 -6.59
N LEU A 120 11.45 4.35 -5.31
CA LEU A 120 12.37 3.73 -4.36
C LEU A 120 11.64 2.63 -3.63
N SER A 121 12.38 1.62 -3.24
CA SER A 121 11.94 0.62 -2.27
C SER A 121 12.94 0.52 -1.13
N VAL A 122 12.47 0.32 0.09
CA VAL A 122 13.31 -0.09 1.22
C VAL A 122 12.83 -1.44 1.71
N THR A 123 13.75 -2.39 1.82
CA THR A 123 13.48 -3.73 2.37
C THR A 123 14.08 -3.84 3.77
N PHE A 124 13.26 -4.23 4.74
CA PHE A 124 13.65 -4.38 6.14
C PHE A 124 14.14 -5.81 6.39
N ASP A 125 15.44 -6.03 6.21
CA ASP A 125 16.04 -7.37 6.29
C ASP A 125 16.33 -7.84 7.72
N ASP A 126 16.56 -6.92 8.66
CA ASP A 126 16.88 -7.24 10.06
C ASP A 126 15.60 -7.63 10.81
N PRO A 127 15.40 -8.91 11.20
CA PRO A 127 14.19 -9.35 11.89
C PRO A 127 13.97 -8.65 13.24
N ASN A 128 15.04 -8.21 13.91
CA ASN A 128 14.98 -7.58 15.22
C ASN A 128 14.62 -6.09 15.13
N LYS A 129 14.87 -5.47 13.98
CA LYS A 129 14.56 -4.05 13.72
C LYS A 129 13.38 -3.86 12.79
N LYS A 130 12.76 -4.94 12.33
CA LYS A 130 11.64 -4.86 11.40
C LYS A 130 10.47 -4.09 12.05
N PRO A 131 9.97 -3.02 11.41
CA PRO A 131 8.88 -2.23 11.99
C PRO A 131 7.64 -3.11 12.16
N ASP A 132 6.93 -2.95 13.27
CA ASP A 132 5.58 -3.48 13.37
C ASP A 132 4.55 -2.50 12.80
N LEU A 133 3.31 -2.98 12.69
CA LEU A 133 2.24 -2.18 12.11
C LEU A 133 1.91 -0.91 12.93
N ARG A 134 2.14 -0.94 14.25
CA ARG A 134 1.91 0.22 15.12
C ARG A 134 2.95 1.30 14.88
N ALA A 135 4.22 0.92 14.76
CA ALA A 135 5.30 1.82 14.39
C ALA A 135 5.00 2.54 13.07
N LEU A 136 4.52 1.79 12.06
CA LEU A 136 4.05 2.38 10.81
C LEU A 136 2.94 3.41 11.04
N ALA A 137 1.89 3.08 11.79
CA ALA A 137 0.79 4.00 12.03
C ALA A 137 1.22 5.27 12.77
N TYR A 138 2.14 5.17 13.73
CA TYR A 138 2.73 6.35 14.38
C TYR A 138 3.48 7.23 13.39
N VAL A 139 4.30 6.65 12.50
CA VAL A 139 5.03 7.43 11.49
C VAL A 139 4.06 8.14 10.53
N LEU A 140 3.02 7.44 10.07
CA LEU A 140 2.00 8.03 9.19
C LEU A 140 1.27 9.19 9.86
N SER A 141 0.80 9.01 11.11
CA SER A 141 0.09 10.06 11.85
C SER A 141 1.00 11.25 12.17
N ALA A 142 2.22 10.99 12.67
CA ALA A 142 3.17 12.04 13.01
C ALA A 142 3.59 12.84 11.76
N THR A 143 3.68 12.20 10.59
CA THR A 143 3.96 12.91 9.34
C THR A 143 2.81 13.85 8.97
N THR A 144 1.56 13.41 9.10
CA THR A 144 0.39 14.27 8.92
C THR A 144 0.41 15.46 9.86
N GLU A 145 0.73 15.25 11.15
CA GLU A 145 0.74 16.29 12.18
C GLU A 145 1.79 17.38 11.94
N LYS A 146 2.94 17.06 11.31
CA LYS A 146 3.95 18.07 10.93
C LYS A 146 3.35 19.14 10.02
N HIS A 147 2.47 18.75 9.10
CA HIS A 147 1.84 19.66 8.15
C HIS A 147 0.41 19.19 7.83
N PRO A 148 -0.60 19.54 8.66
CA PRO A 148 -1.94 18.98 8.55
C PRO A 148 -2.74 19.50 7.35
N ALA A 149 -2.39 20.68 6.84
CA ALA A 149 -3.03 21.27 5.68
C ALA A 149 -2.24 20.96 4.40
N TYR A 150 -2.95 20.51 3.36
CA TYR A 150 -2.37 20.36 2.04
C TYR A 150 -1.92 21.72 1.48
N LYS A 151 -0.67 21.82 1.02
CA LYS A 151 -0.16 23.00 0.33
C LYS A 151 0.38 22.63 -1.04
N PHE A 152 -0.33 23.02 -2.09
CA PHE A 152 0.00 22.76 -3.50
C PHE A 152 1.37 23.30 -3.97
N ARG A 153 2.15 23.98 -3.14
CA ARG A 153 3.49 24.47 -3.53
C ARG A 153 4.64 23.86 -2.72
N ARG A 154 4.35 23.06 -1.68
CA ARG A 154 5.36 22.54 -0.76
C ARG A 154 4.98 21.13 -0.29
N GLU A 155 4.08 21.01 0.68
CA GLU A 155 3.78 19.76 1.35
C GLU A 155 2.65 18.98 0.62
N MET A 156 2.92 18.59 -0.63
CA MET A 156 2.02 17.80 -1.49
C MET A 156 2.24 16.28 -1.32
N CYS A 157 1.68 15.49 -2.24
CA CYS A 157 1.76 14.03 -2.26
C CYS A 157 3.20 13.48 -2.21
N TRP A 158 4.13 14.03 -3.00
CA TRP A 158 5.53 13.60 -3.02
C TRP A 158 6.25 13.89 -1.69
N TRP A 159 5.95 15.00 -1.02
CA TRP A 159 6.56 15.36 0.25
C TRP A 159 6.18 14.35 1.34
N TYR A 160 4.90 13.96 1.37
CA TYR A 160 4.42 12.95 2.30
C TYR A 160 5.10 11.60 2.04
N ALA A 161 5.18 11.21 0.77
CA ALA A 161 5.79 9.94 0.37
C ALA A 161 7.31 9.88 0.66
N GLU A 162 8.01 11.00 0.46
CA GLU A 162 9.41 11.16 0.84
C GLU A 162 9.59 11.06 2.36
N THR A 163 8.85 11.89 3.10
CA THR A 163 9.03 12.03 4.56
C THR A 163 8.79 10.71 5.29
N VAL A 164 7.74 9.97 4.95
CA VAL A 164 7.46 8.67 5.58
C VAL A 164 8.55 7.66 5.23
N LEU A 165 9.04 7.63 3.98
CA LEU A 165 10.10 6.70 3.59
C LEU A 165 11.41 6.99 4.31
N GLU A 166 11.81 8.27 4.38
CA GLU A 166 13.02 8.70 5.08
C GLU A 166 12.95 8.39 6.58
N VAL A 167 11.83 8.72 7.24
CA VAL A 167 11.65 8.44 8.68
C VAL A 167 11.69 6.94 8.95
N MET A 168 11.01 6.12 8.15
CA MET A 168 11.04 4.67 8.30
C MET A 168 12.46 4.11 8.08
N HIS A 169 13.18 4.62 7.08
CA HIS A 169 14.55 4.18 6.81
C HIS A 169 15.52 4.60 7.92
N GLU A 170 15.41 5.82 8.44
CA GLU A 170 16.24 6.33 9.54
C GLU A 170 16.02 5.53 10.83
N GLN A 171 14.76 5.24 11.17
CA GLN A 171 14.43 4.52 12.41
C GLN A 171 14.73 3.02 12.35
N PHE A 172 14.47 2.37 11.23
CA PHE A 172 14.49 0.90 11.12
C PHE A 172 15.60 0.37 10.21
N GLY A 173 16.33 1.25 9.51
CA GLY A 173 17.36 0.88 8.54
C GLY A 173 16.76 0.26 7.27
N GLY A 174 17.36 -0.84 6.82
CA GLY A 174 16.94 -1.56 5.61
C GLY A 174 17.78 -1.22 4.38
N LYS A 175 17.60 -2.01 3.31
CA LYS A 175 18.31 -1.83 2.04
C LYS A 175 17.48 -0.99 1.09
N VAL A 176 18.05 0.11 0.63
CA VAL A 176 17.43 0.99 -0.36
C VAL A 176 17.71 0.45 -1.76
N LYS A 177 16.65 0.34 -2.56
CA LYS A 177 16.71 0.11 -4.01
C LYS A 177 16.16 1.33 -4.72
N GLU A 178 17.01 1.98 -5.51
CA GLU A 178 16.56 2.98 -6.48
C GLU A 178 16.26 2.34 -7.82
N TRP A 179 15.08 2.62 -8.36
CA TRP A 179 14.68 2.13 -9.69
C TRP A 179 15.27 3.02 -10.79
N GLU A 180 15.49 2.49 -11.99
CA GLU A 180 16.16 3.23 -13.09
C GLU A 180 15.46 4.57 -13.43
N TRP A 181 14.15 4.64 -13.25
CA TRP A 181 13.30 5.80 -13.51
C TRP A 181 13.04 6.65 -12.25
N SER A 182 13.77 6.42 -11.15
CA SER A 182 13.58 7.13 -9.89
C SER A 182 13.82 8.63 -10.00
N ARG A 183 14.63 9.08 -10.97
CA ARG A 183 14.85 10.50 -11.30
C ARG A 183 13.59 11.30 -11.64
N TYR A 184 12.45 10.64 -11.85
CA TYR A 184 11.17 11.31 -12.11
C TYR A 184 10.34 11.57 -10.85
N ARG A 185 10.84 11.28 -9.64
CA ARG A 185 10.30 11.79 -8.39
C ARG A 185 10.09 13.30 -8.45
N TYR A 186 9.10 13.80 -7.71
CA TYR A 186 8.74 15.23 -7.63
C TYR A 186 8.30 15.87 -8.95
N SER A 187 8.20 15.09 -10.04
CA SER A 187 7.96 15.63 -11.38
C SER A 187 6.54 15.34 -11.88
N PHE A 188 5.99 16.32 -12.60
CA PHE A 188 4.78 16.17 -13.41
C PHE A 188 5.16 15.50 -14.74
N ILE A 189 5.02 14.17 -14.83
CA ILE A 189 5.46 13.36 -15.99
C ILE A 189 4.72 13.72 -17.29
N VAL A 190 3.64 14.49 -17.18
CA VAL A 190 2.86 15.05 -18.30
C VAL A 190 3.74 15.73 -19.36
N LYS A 191 4.95 16.22 -19.00
CA LYS A 191 5.87 16.92 -19.92
C LYS A 191 6.93 16.03 -20.60
N THR A 192 6.84 14.70 -20.52
CA THR A 192 7.80 13.79 -21.16
C THR A 192 7.43 13.48 -22.62
N SER A 193 8.44 13.27 -23.48
CA SER A 193 8.21 12.86 -24.88
C SER A 193 7.37 11.58 -24.94
N PHE A 194 6.52 11.44 -25.97
CA PHE A 194 5.63 10.27 -26.14
C PHE A 194 6.35 8.92 -25.99
N ILE A 195 7.58 8.82 -26.52
CA ILE A 195 8.41 7.60 -26.42
C ILE A 195 8.76 7.28 -24.97
N ARG A 196 9.21 8.28 -24.21
CA ARG A 196 9.56 8.13 -22.79
C ARG A 196 8.33 7.78 -21.96
N ARG A 197 7.20 8.43 -22.21
CA ARG A 197 5.93 8.11 -21.55
C ARG A 197 5.54 6.65 -21.80
N ARG A 198 5.64 6.18 -23.04
CA ARG A 198 5.34 4.78 -23.39
C ARG A 198 6.26 3.78 -22.70
N ALA A 199 7.55 4.09 -22.56
CA ALA A 199 8.48 3.23 -21.83
C ALA A 199 8.12 3.15 -20.33
N LEU A 200 7.86 4.29 -19.68
CA LEU A 200 7.46 4.34 -18.28
C LEU A 200 6.12 3.61 -18.03
N THR A 201 5.16 3.74 -18.95
CA THR A 201 3.89 2.99 -18.88
C THR A 201 4.12 1.48 -18.90
N LYS A 202 5.02 0.97 -19.76
CA LYS A 202 5.35 -0.47 -19.77
C LYS A 202 5.93 -0.94 -18.44
N HIS A 203 6.79 -0.15 -17.82
CA HIS A 203 7.35 -0.49 -16.50
C HIS A 203 6.28 -0.47 -15.41
N ALA A 204 5.37 0.50 -15.45
CA ALA A 204 4.24 0.57 -14.52
C ALA A 204 3.26 -0.61 -14.69
N GLU A 205 2.99 -1.03 -15.92
CA GLU A 205 2.20 -2.24 -16.22
C GLU A 205 2.90 -3.51 -15.73
N SER A 206 4.22 -3.59 -15.91
CA SER A 206 5.00 -4.73 -15.40
C SER A 206 4.97 -4.79 -13.88
N PHE A 207 5.12 -3.65 -13.21
CA PHE A 207 5.01 -3.58 -11.76
C PHE A 207 3.60 -3.91 -11.28
N LYS A 208 2.56 -3.43 -11.96
CA LYS A 208 1.17 -3.82 -11.67
C LYS A 208 0.96 -5.34 -11.74
N ARG A 209 1.52 -6.01 -12.75
CA ARG A 209 1.45 -7.48 -12.83
C ARG A 209 2.21 -8.16 -11.70
N GLN A 210 3.41 -7.68 -11.38
CA GLN A 210 4.18 -8.18 -10.23
C GLN A 210 3.39 -8.04 -8.92
N LEU A 211 2.74 -6.89 -8.69
CA LEU A 211 1.89 -6.69 -7.51
C LEU A 211 0.74 -7.71 -7.43
N ALA A 212 0.17 -8.09 -8.58
CA ALA A 212 -0.91 -9.05 -8.64
C ALA A 212 -0.42 -10.49 -8.43
N GLU A 213 0.76 -10.84 -8.95
CA GLU A 213 1.37 -12.17 -8.82
C GLU A 213 1.90 -12.45 -7.40
N GLU A 214 2.42 -11.43 -6.71
CA GLU A 214 2.96 -11.54 -5.36
C GLU A 214 1.87 -11.73 -4.29
N MET A 215 0.59 -11.53 -4.62
CA MET A 215 -0.52 -11.66 -3.70
C MET A 215 -1.38 -12.89 -4.03
N SER A 216 -1.21 -13.96 -3.26
CA SER A 216 -2.18 -15.06 -3.23
C SER A 216 -3.31 -14.70 -2.26
N TYR A 217 -4.43 -14.21 -2.78
CA TYR A 217 -5.64 -13.97 -1.99
C TYR A 217 -6.52 -15.22 -1.90
#